data_AF-A0A9P3IJ94-F1
#
_entry.id   AF-A0A9P3IJ94-F1
#
_cell.length_a   1.000
_cell.length_b   1.000
_cell.length_c   1.000
_cell.angle_alpha   90.00
_cell.angle_beta   90.00
_cell.angle_gamma   90.00
#
_symmetry.space_group_name_H-M   'P 1'
#
loop_
_entity.id
_entity.type
_entity.pdbx_description
1 polymer ?
#
loop_
_entity_poly.entity_id
_entity_poly.type
_entity_poly.pdbx_seq_one_letter_code
_entity_poly.pdbx_strand_id
1 'polypeptide(L)'
;MAAAAAAAAAAAPAPPAAATELVEFLNRSWTAFHAVDECRQRLLKAGYQQLSEREEWRLEAGGKYFFTRNYSTIAAFSIGKKFKPGNAFWIIGAHTDSPCLKLKPNSKASKAGFLSVAVQTYGGGLWTTWFDRDLGIAGRVLLRHVDGQEGGRGEGEAAEGGAEGGGEGGKAALVSVKQVRLEHRLVRIDRPVLRIPTLAIHLDREVNSSGFKPNTQTHLLPVLATAIKEELNRPAPPSGSDGGGEGREGEGKAKGKGKKDEPAERHHPLLLQLLASELGCAPGAIADFDLQLCDTHPSAIAGALNEFVFSGRLDNLASSFAALQALLAAGESGDESEEAEGGVRMVLLFDNEECGSDSAQGAGSPLLLDAIRRVNAACTSGAAPSEGVVERSLQKSFVVSADMAHCHHPTTLRSTRSCTSRRCTRGS
;
A
#
# COMPACT_ATOMS: atom_id res chain seq x y z
N MET A 1 12.06 -47.32 -44.32
CA MET A 1 12.65 -46.19 -43.57
C MET A 1 11.80 -44.95 -43.76
N ALA A 2 10.80 -44.72 -42.90
CA ALA A 2 10.11 -43.44 -42.83
C ALA A 2 10.41 -42.88 -41.43
N ALA A 3 11.32 -41.91 -41.37
CA ALA A 3 11.61 -41.19 -40.15
C ALA A 3 10.43 -40.25 -39.87
N ALA A 4 9.59 -40.62 -38.89
CA ALA A 4 8.64 -39.70 -38.29
C ALA A 4 9.46 -38.71 -37.44
N ALA A 5 9.77 -37.55 -38.03
CA ALA A 5 10.22 -36.40 -37.25
C ALA A 5 9.01 -35.94 -36.42
N ALA A 6 8.96 -36.36 -35.17
CA ALA A 6 8.13 -35.72 -34.17
C ALA A 6 8.66 -34.28 -34.04
N ALA A 7 7.97 -33.34 -34.69
CA ALA A 7 8.16 -31.92 -34.43
C ALA A 7 7.81 -31.71 -32.95
N ALA A 8 8.82 -31.65 -32.09
CA ALA A 8 8.66 -31.15 -30.74
C ALA A 8 8.03 -29.76 -30.89
N ALA A 9 6.80 -29.60 -30.39
CA ALA A 9 6.19 -28.29 -30.31
C ALA A 9 7.20 -27.37 -29.58
N ALA A 10 7.69 -26.35 -30.27
CA ALA A 10 8.67 -25.45 -29.70
C ALA A 10 8.05 -24.84 -28.44
N ALA A 11 8.60 -25.16 -27.27
CA ALA A 11 8.13 -24.60 -26.01
C ALA A 11 8.21 -23.06 -26.11
N ALA A 12 7.21 -22.37 -25.56
CA ALA A 12 7.23 -20.91 -25.51
C ALA A 12 8.53 -20.43 -24.86
N PRO A 13 9.13 -19.32 -25.33
CA PRO A 13 10.39 -18.83 -24.77
C PRO A 13 10.23 -18.52 -23.27
N ALA A 14 11.29 -18.73 -22.50
CA ALA A 14 11.30 -18.35 -21.10
C ALA A 14 11.20 -16.83 -20.96
N PRO A 15 10.39 -16.31 -20.01
CA PRO A 15 10.30 -14.87 -19.80
C PRO A 15 11.61 -14.29 -19.24
N PRO A 16 11.90 -13.01 -19.50
CA PRO A 16 13.04 -12.34 -18.88
C PRO A 16 12.94 -12.35 -17.34
N ALA A 17 14.09 -12.48 -16.66
CA ALA A 17 14.16 -12.46 -15.19
C ALA A 17 13.50 -11.21 -14.60
N ALA A 18 13.76 -10.03 -15.17
CA ALA A 18 13.16 -8.77 -14.74
C ALA A 18 11.62 -8.78 -14.79
N ALA A 19 11.01 -9.46 -15.78
CA ALA A 19 9.56 -9.57 -15.86
C ALA A 19 9.01 -10.51 -14.77
N THR A 20 9.73 -11.58 -14.47
CA THR A 20 9.37 -12.51 -13.38
C THR A 20 9.45 -11.82 -12.02
N GLU A 21 10.52 -11.07 -11.76
CA GLU A 21 10.69 -10.29 -10.53
C GLU A 21 9.65 -9.18 -10.37
N LEU A 22 9.25 -8.53 -11.47
CA LEU A 22 8.14 -7.58 -11.47
C LEU A 22 6.82 -8.25 -11.08
N VAL A 23 6.54 -9.43 -11.63
CA VAL A 23 5.33 -10.22 -11.27
C VAL A 23 5.35 -10.57 -9.77
N GLU A 24 6.48 -10.96 -9.22
CA GLU A 24 6.62 -11.20 -7.77
C GLU A 24 6.37 -9.93 -6.95
N PHE A 25 6.93 -8.79 -7.38
CA PHE A 25 6.71 -7.49 -6.73
C PHE A 25 5.22 -7.10 -6.73
N LEU A 26 4.53 -7.25 -7.87
CA LEU A 26 3.11 -6.93 -8.03
C LEU A 26 2.21 -7.82 -7.17
N ASN A 27 2.55 -9.11 -7.05
CA ASN A 27 1.81 -10.09 -6.24
C ASN A 27 1.96 -9.86 -4.73
N ARG A 28 3.02 -9.19 -4.30
CA ARG A 28 3.23 -8.77 -2.90
C ARG A 28 2.65 -7.40 -2.60
N SER A 29 2.62 -6.51 -3.59
CA SER A 29 2.21 -5.11 -3.48
C SER A 29 0.72 -4.89 -3.78
N TRP A 30 -0.17 -5.36 -2.91
CA TRP A 30 -1.62 -5.26 -3.12
C TRP A 30 -2.20 -3.86 -2.91
N THR A 31 -1.53 -3.05 -2.09
CA THR A 31 -1.89 -1.67 -1.74
C THR A 31 -0.62 -0.82 -1.68
N ALA A 32 -0.74 0.51 -1.63
CA ALA A 32 0.41 1.40 -1.43
C ALA A 32 1.22 1.04 -0.17
N PHE A 33 0.55 0.61 0.91
CA PHE A 33 1.21 0.16 2.14
C PHE A 33 2.05 -1.11 1.93
N HIS A 34 1.53 -2.08 1.16
CA HIS A 34 2.27 -3.29 0.84
C HIS A 34 3.41 -3.02 -0.16
N ALA A 35 3.21 -2.10 -1.10
CA ALA A 35 4.25 -1.66 -2.03
C ALA A 35 5.43 -1.04 -1.28
N VAL A 36 5.15 -0.14 -0.33
CA VAL A 36 6.19 0.46 0.52
C VAL A 36 6.88 -0.59 1.40
N ASP A 37 6.15 -1.53 2.00
CA ASP A 37 6.78 -2.55 2.83
C ASP A 37 7.66 -3.51 1.99
N GLU A 38 7.22 -3.91 0.80
CA GLU A 38 8.04 -4.71 -0.12
C GLU A 38 9.31 -3.93 -0.56
N CYS A 39 9.19 -2.64 -0.89
CA CYS A 39 10.35 -1.77 -1.17
C CYS A 39 11.30 -1.69 0.03
N ARG A 40 10.76 -1.47 1.23
CA ARG A 40 11.51 -1.44 2.50
C ARG A 40 12.27 -2.74 2.71
N GLN A 41 11.63 -3.90 2.56
CA GLN A 41 12.27 -5.20 2.73
C GLN A 41 13.45 -5.39 1.74
N ARG A 42 13.27 -5.00 0.47
CA ARG A 42 14.33 -5.06 -0.54
C ARG A 42 15.49 -4.13 -0.22
N LEU A 43 15.21 -2.91 0.23
CA LEU A 43 16.23 -1.91 0.63
C LEU A 43 17.03 -2.40 1.85
N LEU A 44 16.35 -2.91 2.88
CA LEU A 44 17.00 -3.49 4.06
C LEU A 44 17.91 -4.65 3.67
N LYS A 45 17.44 -5.57 2.81
CA LYS A 45 18.25 -6.67 2.27
C LYS A 45 19.48 -6.18 1.50
N ALA A 46 19.40 -5.03 0.85
CA ALA A 46 20.49 -4.39 0.13
C ALA A 46 21.39 -3.50 1.02
N GLY A 47 21.21 -3.54 2.35
CA GLY A 47 22.04 -2.82 3.32
C GLY A 47 21.71 -1.34 3.47
N TYR A 48 20.52 -0.89 3.04
CA TYR A 48 20.06 0.47 3.35
C TYR A 48 19.58 0.57 4.79
N GLN A 49 19.92 1.67 5.44
CA GLN A 49 19.47 1.97 6.80
C GLN A 49 18.13 2.74 6.78
N GLN A 50 17.17 2.28 7.60
CA GLN A 50 15.92 3.01 7.80
C GLN A 50 16.16 4.21 8.72
N LEU A 51 15.73 5.39 8.28
CA LEU A 51 15.75 6.63 9.05
C LEU A 51 14.36 6.95 9.60
N SER A 52 14.33 7.52 10.80
CA SER A 52 13.14 8.16 11.35
C SER A 52 13.09 9.62 10.91
N GLU A 53 11.97 10.06 10.34
CA GLU A 53 11.80 11.48 10.01
C GLU A 53 11.74 12.38 11.25
N ARG A 54 11.44 11.79 12.42
CA ARG A 54 11.27 12.47 13.71
C ARG A 54 12.56 12.67 14.47
N GLU A 55 13.64 12.05 14.03
CA GLU A 55 14.95 12.07 14.69
C GLU A 55 15.95 12.87 13.87
N GLU A 56 17.07 13.24 14.52
CA GLU A 56 18.23 13.81 13.84
C GLU A 56 18.84 12.76 12.89
N TRP A 57 19.25 13.20 11.70
CA TRP A 57 19.88 12.31 10.71
C TRP A 57 21.40 12.40 10.80
N ARG A 58 22.04 11.29 11.18
CA ARG A 58 23.49 11.13 11.11
C ARG A 58 23.83 10.41 9.83
N LEU A 59 24.13 11.19 8.78
CA LEU A 59 24.40 10.66 7.45
C LEU A 59 25.89 10.76 7.13
N GLU A 60 26.38 9.75 6.41
CA GLU A 60 27.76 9.64 5.96
C GLU A 60 27.83 9.56 4.43
N ALA A 61 28.88 10.15 3.85
CA ALA A 61 29.22 9.96 2.45
C ALA A 61 29.50 8.47 2.16
N GLY A 62 28.97 7.94 1.07
CA GLY A 62 28.98 6.50 0.78
C GLY A 62 27.83 5.72 1.44
N GLY A 63 27.06 6.33 2.35
CA GLY A 63 25.97 5.68 3.05
C GLY A 63 24.70 5.50 2.22
N LYS A 64 23.88 4.51 2.60
CA LYS A 64 22.63 4.11 1.94
C LYS A 64 21.49 4.21 2.94
N TYR A 65 20.46 4.99 2.64
CA TYR A 65 19.40 5.32 3.60
C TYR A 65 18.02 5.33 2.94
N PHE A 66 16.98 5.11 3.73
CA PHE A 66 15.61 5.34 3.30
C PHE A 66 14.74 5.76 4.48
N PHE A 67 13.62 6.41 4.19
CA PHE A 67 12.56 6.65 5.17
C PHE A 67 11.20 6.49 4.52
N THR A 68 10.17 6.31 5.35
CA THR A 68 8.79 6.18 4.91
C THR A 68 7.93 7.25 5.57
N ARG A 69 6.96 7.79 4.83
CA ARG A 69 5.93 8.68 5.38
C ARG A 69 4.56 8.05 5.21
N ASN A 70 3.77 8.07 6.28
CA ASN A 70 2.45 7.43 6.36
C ASN A 70 2.46 5.90 6.09
N TYR A 71 3.63 5.27 5.97
CA TYR A 71 3.81 3.91 5.48
C TYR A 71 3.32 3.68 4.04
N SER A 72 3.02 4.74 3.27
CA SER A 72 2.56 4.66 1.88
C SER A 72 3.43 5.43 0.90
N THR A 73 4.32 6.31 1.36
CA THR A 73 5.40 6.88 0.55
C THR A 73 6.74 6.41 1.06
N ILE A 74 7.68 6.13 0.16
CA ILE A 74 9.06 5.77 0.48
C ILE A 74 10.06 6.63 -0.30
N ALA A 75 11.07 7.12 0.40
CA ALA A 75 12.20 7.84 -0.16
C ALA A 75 13.47 7.05 0.17
N ALA A 76 14.18 6.58 -0.84
CA ALA A 76 15.43 5.85 -0.70
C ALA A 76 16.54 6.58 -1.43
N PHE A 77 17.72 6.68 -0.83
CA PHE A 77 18.85 7.37 -1.44
C PHE A 77 20.21 6.79 -1.02
N SER A 78 21.16 6.87 -1.93
CA SER A 78 22.57 6.55 -1.68
C SER A 78 23.42 7.79 -1.90
N ILE A 79 24.22 8.15 -0.90
CA ILE A 79 25.11 9.31 -0.93
C ILE A 79 26.43 8.89 -1.55
N GLY A 80 26.87 9.60 -2.59
CA GLY A 80 28.18 9.34 -3.20
C GLY A 80 29.34 9.55 -2.23
N LYS A 81 30.41 8.76 -2.38
CA LYS A 81 31.59 8.81 -1.48
C LYS A 81 32.30 10.17 -1.48
N LYS A 82 32.21 10.91 -2.57
CA LYS A 82 32.80 12.25 -2.76
C LYS A 82 31.74 13.37 -2.66
N PHE A 83 30.54 13.05 -2.18
CA PHE A 83 29.47 14.04 -2.03
C PHE A 83 29.92 15.18 -1.12
N LYS A 84 29.63 16.40 -1.56
CA LYS A 84 29.79 17.63 -0.77
C LYS A 84 28.47 18.38 -0.79
N PRO A 85 28.11 19.09 0.30
CA PRO A 85 26.91 19.93 0.30
C PRO A 85 26.91 20.89 -0.90
N GLY A 86 25.80 20.91 -1.64
CA GLY A 86 25.65 21.67 -2.88
C GLY A 86 25.92 20.88 -4.16
N ASN A 87 26.20 19.58 -4.06
CA ASN A 87 26.25 18.67 -5.22
C ASN A 87 24.85 18.22 -5.66
N ALA A 88 24.79 17.56 -6.82
CA ALA A 88 23.56 17.16 -7.50
C ALA A 88 22.82 15.98 -6.81
N PHE A 89 21.51 15.95 -7.00
CA PHE A 89 20.65 14.80 -6.76
C PHE A 89 20.15 14.26 -8.11
N TRP A 90 20.28 12.95 -8.30
CA TRP A 90 19.77 12.21 -9.45
C TRP A 90 18.54 11.43 -8.99
N ILE A 91 17.35 11.92 -9.35
CA ILE A 91 16.10 11.47 -8.74
C ILE A 91 15.26 10.72 -9.76
N ILE A 92 14.71 9.58 -9.39
CA ILE A 92 13.59 8.94 -10.08
C ILE A 92 12.36 9.04 -9.19
N GLY A 93 11.33 9.72 -9.68
CA GLY A 93 10.01 9.81 -9.04
C GLY A 93 9.02 8.87 -9.71
N ALA A 94 8.25 8.14 -8.93
CA ALA A 94 7.10 7.34 -9.37
C ALA A 94 6.02 7.33 -8.28
N HIS A 95 4.98 6.51 -8.41
CA HIS A 95 3.91 6.41 -7.41
C HIS A 95 3.52 4.97 -7.05
N THR A 96 3.01 4.81 -5.84
CA THR A 96 2.75 3.54 -5.16
C THR A 96 1.28 3.16 -5.14
N ASP A 97 0.40 4.12 -5.39
CA ASP A 97 -1.03 3.91 -5.42
C ASP A 97 -1.54 3.53 -6.81
N SER A 98 -2.80 3.12 -6.85
CA SER A 98 -3.51 2.80 -8.09
C SER A 98 -4.99 3.01 -7.84
N PRO A 99 -5.81 3.22 -8.89
CA PRO A 99 -7.24 3.39 -8.71
C PRO A 99 -7.85 2.11 -8.12
N CYS A 100 -8.64 2.28 -7.06
CA CYS A 100 -9.20 1.14 -6.33
C CYS A 100 -10.52 1.48 -5.64
N LEU A 101 -11.15 0.46 -5.07
CA LEU A 101 -12.30 0.60 -4.19
C LEU A 101 -11.83 0.47 -2.73
N LYS A 102 -11.84 1.58 -2.00
CA LYS A 102 -11.51 1.61 -0.57
C LYS A 102 -12.76 1.35 0.27
N LEU A 103 -12.63 0.67 1.39
CA LEU A 103 -13.73 0.55 2.36
C LEU A 103 -14.05 1.94 2.93
N LYS A 104 -15.35 2.23 3.11
CA LYS A 104 -15.77 3.47 3.78
C LYS A 104 -15.50 3.38 5.29
N PRO A 105 -15.24 4.51 5.97
CA PRO A 105 -15.11 4.56 7.43
C PRO A 105 -16.33 4.03 8.19
N ASN A 106 -17.52 4.11 7.57
CA ASN A 106 -18.70 3.36 7.97
C ASN A 106 -19.09 2.48 6.78
N SER A 107 -18.69 1.20 6.83
CA SER A 107 -18.86 0.26 5.73
C SER A 107 -20.06 -0.67 5.92
N LYS A 108 -20.72 -0.66 7.09
CA LYS A 108 -21.85 -1.54 7.35
C LYS A 108 -23.03 -1.20 6.44
N ALA A 109 -23.37 -2.12 5.53
CA ALA A 109 -24.56 -2.02 4.68
C ALA A 109 -25.29 -3.36 4.61
N SER A 110 -26.62 -3.35 4.62
CA SER A 110 -27.43 -4.57 4.43
C SER A 110 -28.52 -4.30 3.41
N LYS A 111 -28.68 -5.19 2.44
CA LYS A 111 -29.71 -5.06 1.40
C LYS A 111 -30.18 -6.44 0.95
N ALA A 112 -31.51 -6.62 0.89
CA ALA A 112 -32.14 -7.86 0.40
C ALA A 112 -31.60 -9.15 1.04
N GLY A 113 -31.36 -9.15 2.36
CA GLY A 113 -30.84 -10.32 3.08
C GLY A 113 -29.34 -10.56 2.94
N PHE A 114 -28.61 -9.69 2.25
CA PHE A 114 -27.15 -9.72 2.15
C PHE A 114 -26.50 -8.71 3.09
N LEU A 115 -25.37 -9.12 3.65
CA LEU A 115 -24.39 -8.29 4.32
C LEU A 115 -23.42 -7.78 3.26
N SER A 116 -23.32 -6.46 3.14
CA SER A 116 -22.50 -5.77 2.17
C SER A 116 -21.52 -4.82 2.85
N VAL A 117 -20.45 -4.49 2.13
CA VAL A 117 -19.38 -3.61 2.63
C VAL A 117 -19.35 -2.34 1.78
N ALA A 118 -19.85 -1.22 2.29
CA ALA A 118 -19.85 0.02 1.53
C ALA A 118 -18.41 0.48 1.21
N VAL A 119 -18.18 0.82 -0.06
CA VAL A 119 -16.89 1.27 -0.58
C VAL A 119 -16.97 2.67 -1.15
N GLN A 120 -15.82 3.28 -1.36
CA GLN A 120 -15.61 4.55 -2.06
C GLN A 120 -14.60 4.35 -3.19
N THR A 121 -14.82 5.06 -4.28
CA THR A 121 -13.89 5.12 -5.41
C THR A 121 -12.67 5.96 -5.04
N TYR A 122 -11.49 5.44 -5.30
CA TYR A 122 -10.21 6.12 -5.14
C TYR A 122 -9.54 6.21 -6.52
N GLY A 123 -9.22 7.41 -6.99
CA GLY A 123 -8.64 7.64 -8.31
C GLY A 123 -9.59 7.51 -9.49
N GLY A 124 -9.04 7.54 -10.71
CA GLY A 124 -9.76 7.51 -11.99
C GLY A 124 -10.05 6.11 -12.54
N GLY A 125 -10.56 5.20 -11.72
CA GLY A 125 -10.67 3.78 -12.10
C GLY A 125 -11.70 3.45 -13.17
N LEU A 126 -11.43 2.40 -13.95
CA LEU A 126 -12.40 1.76 -14.85
C LEU A 126 -13.35 0.85 -14.05
N TRP A 127 -14.33 1.44 -13.35
CA TRP A 127 -15.15 0.72 -12.36
C TRP A 127 -15.93 -0.48 -12.88
N THR A 128 -16.21 -0.54 -14.18
CA THR A 128 -16.88 -1.69 -14.80
C THR A 128 -16.03 -2.97 -14.72
N THR A 129 -14.70 -2.87 -14.64
CA THR A 129 -13.80 -4.04 -14.59
C THR A 129 -13.74 -4.71 -13.21
N TRP A 130 -14.22 -4.02 -12.17
CA TRP A 130 -14.31 -4.50 -10.80
C TRP A 130 -15.55 -5.37 -10.55
N PHE A 131 -16.54 -5.27 -11.43
CA PHE A 131 -17.68 -6.18 -11.41
C PHE A 131 -17.21 -7.58 -11.78
N ASP A 132 -17.86 -8.55 -11.15
CA ASP A 132 -17.63 -9.94 -11.43
C ASP A 132 -16.17 -10.42 -11.29
N ARG A 133 -15.44 -9.79 -10.36
CA ARG A 133 -14.13 -10.23 -9.87
C ARG A 133 -14.22 -10.93 -8.53
N ASP A 134 -13.30 -11.86 -8.32
CA ASP A 134 -13.07 -12.51 -7.04
C ASP A 134 -12.20 -11.58 -6.20
N LEU A 135 -12.79 -11.00 -5.15
CA LEU A 135 -12.18 -9.89 -4.43
C LEU A 135 -11.80 -10.28 -3.00
N GLY A 136 -10.54 -10.02 -2.68
CA GLY A 136 -10.00 -10.03 -1.33
C GLY A 136 -10.02 -8.63 -0.72
N ILE A 137 -9.40 -8.50 0.46
CA ILE A 137 -9.24 -7.22 1.15
C ILE A 137 -7.78 -7.10 1.60
N ALA A 138 -7.17 -5.96 1.37
CA ALA A 138 -5.83 -5.68 1.88
C ALA A 138 -5.68 -4.21 2.30
N GLY A 139 -4.71 -3.96 3.18
CA GLY A 139 -4.33 -2.61 3.58
C GLY A 139 -3.66 -2.60 4.95
N ARG A 140 -3.94 -1.55 5.72
CA ARG A 140 -3.44 -1.41 7.10
C ARG A 140 -4.58 -1.40 8.11
N VAL A 141 -4.27 -1.91 9.30
CA VAL A 141 -5.13 -1.86 10.48
C VAL A 141 -4.36 -1.22 11.63
N LEU A 142 -5.02 -0.33 12.35
CA LEU A 142 -4.50 0.26 13.59
C LEU A 142 -5.05 -0.55 14.77
N LEU A 143 -4.17 -1.14 15.55
CA LEU A 143 -4.53 -1.89 16.75
C LEU A 143 -4.31 -1.04 18.01
N ARG A 144 -5.22 -1.17 18.96
CA ARG A 144 -5.15 -0.52 20.27
C ARG A 144 -4.52 -1.45 21.29
N HIS A 145 -3.43 -1.01 21.90
CA HIS A 145 -2.85 -1.63 23.09
C HIS A 145 -3.17 -0.79 24.32
N VAL A 146 -3.59 -1.47 25.38
CA VAL A 146 -3.83 -0.86 26.69
C VAL A 146 -2.82 -1.47 27.65
N ASP A 147 -1.91 -0.64 28.16
CA ASP A 147 -0.91 -1.09 29.12
C ASP A 147 -1.60 -1.77 30.33
N GLY A 148 -1.17 -2.99 30.66
CA GLY A 148 -1.72 -3.83 31.74
C GLY A 148 -2.65 -4.98 31.31
N GLN A 149 -2.85 -5.21 30.01
CA GLN A 149 -3.46 -6.44 29.48
C GLN A 149 -2.36 -7.31 28.87
N GLU A 150 -1.87 -8.32 29.61
CA GLU A 150 -0.94 -9.32 29.07
C GLU A 150 -1.62 -10.10 27.93
N GLY A 151 -1.29 -9.73 26.70
CA GLY A 151 -1.59 -10.49 25.48
C GLY A 151 -0.28 -11.03 24.92
N GLY A 152 -0.30 -12.30 24.49
CA GLY A 152 0.88 -13.14 24.23
C GLY A 152 2.00 -12.52 23.39
N ARG A 153 3.23 -12.85 23.81
CA ARG A 153 4.52 -12.54 23.20
C ARG A 153 4.51 -12.62 21.67
N GLY A 154 4.69 -11.47 21.02
CA GLY A 154 5.39 -11.35 19.73
C GLY A 154 6.74 -10.70 20.00
N GLU A 155 7.82 -11.35 19.58
CA GLU A 155 9.19 -10.86 19.74
C GLU A 155 9.36 -9.51 19.02
N GLY A 156 9.72 -8.49 19.80
CA GLY A 156 9.99 -7.13 19.34
C GLY A 156 10.96 -6.45 20.31
N GLU A 157 12.02 -5.91 19.74
CA GLU A 157 13.28 -5.46 20.34
C GLU A 157 13.21 -4.70 21.67
N ALA A 158 14.16 -5.04 22.55
CA ALA A 158 14.46 -4.36 23.78
C ALA A 158 15.18 -3.02 23.51
N ALA A 159 14.69 -1.96 24.14
CA ALA A 159 15.44 -0.72 24.33
C ALA A 159 16.05 -0.75 25.74
N GLU A 160 17.38 -0.85 25.81
CA GLU A 160 18.18 -0.63 27.02
C GLU A 160 18.53 0.86 27.20
N GLY A 161 18.54 1.30 28.46
CA GLY A 161 19.09 2.58 28.90
C GLY A 161 18.80 2.82 30.38
N GLY A 162 19.80 2.67 31.24
CA GLY A 162 19.67 2.66 32.70
C GLY A 162 20.07 3.95 33.45
N ALA A 163 19.88 3.85 34.78
CA ALA A 163 20.42 4.63 35.92
C ALA A 163 20.03 6.13 36.00
N GLU A 164 19.83 6.81 37.14
CA GLU A 164 19.97 6.56 38.60
C GLU A 164 19.26 7.74 39.32
N GLY A 165 18.94 7.62 40.62
CA GLY A 165 18.68 8.79 41.49
C GLY A 165 17.55 8.63 42.51
N GLY A 166 17.91 8.48 43.79
CA GLY A 166 16.99 8.35 44.92
C GLY A 166 16.39 9.67 45.42
N GLY A 167 15.27 9.55 46.14
CA GLY A 167 14.63 10.64 46.88
C GLY A 167 13.26 10.24 47.41
N GLU A 168 13.16 9.94 48.71
CA GLU A 168 11.91 9.74 49.43
C GLU A 168 11.10 11.04 49.54
N GLY A 169 9.78 10.97 49.34
CA GLY A 169 8.86 12.01 49.81
C GLY A 169 7.55 12.13 49.03
N GLY A 170 6.47 11.58 49.59
CA GLY A 170 5.08 11.98 49.25
C GLY A 170 4.30 11.02 48.35
N LYS A 171 3.49 10.13 48.94
CA LYS A 171 2.45 9.37 48.23
C LYS A 171 1.33 10.33 47.76
N ALA A 172 1.51 10.96 46.61
CA ALA A 172 0.39 11.34 45.78
C ALA A 172 -0.03 10.11 44.98
N ALA A 173 -1.30 9.68 45.11
CA ALA A 173 -1.85 8.65 44.24
C ALA A 173 -1.90 9.21 42.82
N LEU A 174 -0.85 8.96 42.03
CA LEU A 174 -0.83 9.24 40.60
C LEU A 174 -1.93 8.37 39.99
N VAL A 175 -3.01 8.98 39.51
CA VAL A 175 -3.96 8.30 38.64
C VAL A 175 -3.17 7.87 37.41
N SER A 176 -2.87 6.58 37.31
CA SER A 176 -2.22 6.00 36.13
C SER A 176 -3.14 6.23 34.94
N VAL A 177 -2.83 7.25 34.14
CA VAL A 177 -3.48 7.45 32.85
C VAL A 177 -3.08 6.26 32.01
N LYS A 178 -4.03 5.36 31.72
CA LYS A 178 -3.79 4.24 30.81
C LYS A 178 -3.30 4.80 29.48
N GLN A 179 -2.01 4.63 29.20
CA GLN A 179 -1.43 5.09 27.96
C GLN A 179 -1.93 4.13 26.87
N VAL A 180 -2.61 4.70 25.89
CA VAL A 180 -3.07 3.94 24.73
C VAL A 180 -2.00 4.05 23.66
N ARG A 181 -1.39 2.91 23.31
CA ARG A 181 -0.47 2.82 22.18
C ARG A 181 -1.22 2.30 20.96
N LEU A 182 -1.03 2.96 19.82
CA LEU A 182 -1.50 2.47 18.52
C LEU A 182 -0.37 1.77 17.79
N GLU A 183 -0.67 0.59 17.26
CA GLU A 183 0.24 -0.19 16.42
C GLU A 183 -0.32 -0.26 14.99
N HIS A 184 0.55 -0.09 14.00
CA HIS A 184 0.23 -0.28 12.60
C HIS A 184 0.57 -1.72 12.17
N ARG A 185 -0.41 -2.46 11.64
CA ARG A 185 -0.18 -3.79 11.04
C ARG A 185 -0.78 -3.87 9.65
N LEU A 186 -0.07 -4.53 8.74
CA LEU A 186 -0.60 -4.87 7.42
C LEU A 186 -1.49 -6.10 7.52
N VAL A 187 -2.52 -6.14 6.69
CA VAL A 187 -3.41 -7.29 6.54
C VAL A 187 -3.67 -7.55 5.06
N ARG A 188 -3.70 -8.82 4.68
CA ARG A 188 -4.05 -9.28 3.34
C ARG A 188 -4.85 -10.56 3.43
N ILE A 189 -6.12 -10.49 3.06
CA ILE A 189 -7.00 -11.65 2.89
C ILE A 189 -6.96 -12.00 1.41
N ASP A 190 -6.14 -12.99 1.05
CA ASP A 190 -5.84 -13.36 -0.33
C ASP A 190 -6.80 -14.41 -0.94
N ARG A 191 -7.90 -14.69 -0.24
CA ARG A 191 -9.01 -15.52 -0.70
C ARG A 191 -10.25 -14.68 -1.03
N PRO A 192 -11.10 -15.11 -1.98
CA PRO A 192 -12.28 -14.35 -2.37
C PRO A 192 -13.31 -14.28 -1.24
N VAL A 193 -13.50 -13.08 -0.70
CA VAL A 193 -14.46 -12.78 0.37
C VAL A 193 -15.51 -11.77 -0.04
N LEU A 194 -15.27 -11.04 -1.11
CA LEU A 194 -16.16 -10.04 -1.64
C LEU A 194 -16.41 -10.29 -3.13
N ARG A 195 -17.60 -9.89 -3.57
CA ARG A 195 -18.00 -9.93 -4.98
C ARG A 195 -18.90 -8.74 -5.27
N ILE A 196 -18.67 -8.05 -6.38
CA ILE A 196 -19.60 -7.04 -6.93
C ILE A 196 -20.32 -7.69 -8.12
N PRO A 197 -21.52 -8.25 -7.94
CA PRO A 197 -22.20 -8.96 -9.01
C PRO A 197 -22.78 -7.99 -10.04
N THR A 198 -22.71 -8.34 -11.34
CA THR A 198 -23.50 -7.64 -12.35
C THR A 198 -24.99 -7.99 -12.24
N LEU A 199 -25.85 -7.08 -12.72
CA LEU A 199 -27.25 -7.40 -12.94
C LEU A 199 -27.38 -8.30 -14.16
N ALA A 200 -28.20 -9.35 -14.07
CA ALA A 200 -28.43 -10.26 -15.18
C ALA A 200 -29.02 -9.52 -16.39
N ILE A 201 -28.46 -9.77 -17.58
CA ILE A 201 -28.88 -9.14 -18.86
C ILE A 201 -30.38 -9.29 -19.16
N HIS A 202 -31.03 -10.35 -18.67
CA HIS A 202 -32.47 -10.55 -18.83
C HIS A 202 -33.30 -9.43 -18.20
N LEU A 203 -32.75 -8.76 -17.19
CA LEU A 203 -33.33 -7.63 -16.44
C LEU A 203 -32.81 -6.27 -16.93
N ASP A 204 -31.78 -6.25 -17.78
CA ASP A 204 -31.24 -5.07 -18.46
C ASP A 204 -30.86 -5.43 -19.90
N ARG A 205 -31.88 -5.56 -20.75
CA ARG A 205 -31.73 -6.08 -22.12
C ARG A 205 -30.99 -5.11 -23.04
N GLU A 206 -30.86 -3.84 -22.65
CA GLU A 206 -30.25 -2.78 -23.46
C GLU A 206 -28.79 -2.52 -23.07
N VAL A 207 -28.22 -3.23 -22.09
CA VAL A 207 -26.86 -2.96 -21.58
C VAL A 207 -25.76 -3.02 -22.65
N ASN A 208 -25.88 -3.92 -23.62
CA ASN A 208 -24.90 -4.09 -24.69
C ASN A 208 -25.00 -3.00 -25.77
N SER A 209 -26.18 -2.40 -25.96
CA SER A 209 -26.39 -1.33 -26.95
C SER A 209 -26.21 0.07 -26.35
N SER A 210 -26.61 0.27 -25.09
CA SER A 210 -26.57 1.56 -24.38
C SER A 210 -25.31 1.77 -23.53
N GLY A 211 -24.54 0.69 -23.33
CA GLY A 211 -23.33 0.63 -22.52
C GLY A 211 -23.63 0.41 -21.03
N PHE A 212 -22.80 -0.40 -20.37
CA PHE A 212 -22.89 -0.62 -18.92
C PHE A 212 -22.43 0.63 -18.15
N LYS A 213 -23.36 1.32 -17.48
CA LYS A 213 -23.14 2.58 -16.76
C LYS A 213 -23.51 2.44 -15.27
N PRO A 214 -22.70 1.73 -14.46
CA PRO A 214 -23.01 1.53 -13.06
C PRO A 214 -22.97 2.85 -12.28
N ASN A 215 -23.93 3.06 -11.38
CA ASN A 215 -23.86 4.14 -10.40
C ASN A 215 -22.80 3.78 -9.35
N THR A 216 -21.77 4.61 -9.20
CA THR A 216 -20.62 4.32 -8.32
C THR A 216 -20.97 4.26 -6.84
N GLN A 217 -22.08 4.87 -6.41
CA GLN A 217 -22.52 4.88 -5.02
C GLN A 217 -23.40 3.68 -4.68
N THR A 218 -24.25 3.22 -5.61
CA THR A 218 -25.27 2.19 -5.32
C THR A 218 -25.00 0.84 -5.97
N HIS A 219 -24.27 0.78 -7.09
CA HIS A 219 -24.02 -0.47 -7.84
C HIS A 219 -22.65 -1.08 -7.54
N LEU A 220 -21.70 -0.33 -6.99
CA LEU A 220 -20.38 -0.84 -6.57
C LEU A 220 -20.39 -1.45 -5.16
N LEU A 221 -21.55 -1.92 -4.68
CA LEU A 221 -21.70 -2.43 -3.32
C LEU A 221 -21.36 -3.93 -3.28
N PRO A 222 -20.18 -4.33 -2.76
CA PRO A 222 -19.77 -5.72 -2.71
C PRO A 222 -20.55 -6.50 -1.65
N VAL A 223 -20.88 -7.74 -1.97
CA VAL A 223 -21.51 -8.70 -1.07
C VAL A 223 -20.42 -9.44 -0.29
N LEU A 224 -20.57 -9.51 1.04
CA LEU A 224 -19.69 -10.25 1.95
C LEU A 224 -20.27 -11.61 2.33
N ALA A 225 -21.54 -11.64 2.71
CA ALA A 225 -22.23 -12.84 3.16
C ALA A 225 -23.75 -12.68 3.11
N THR A 226 -24.51 -13.75 3.33
CA THR A 226 -25.94 -13.67 3.61
C THR A 226 -26.16 -13.52 5.12
N ALA A 227 -27.20 -12.78 5.50
CA ALA A 227 -27.60 -12.65 6.91
C ALA A 227 -27.95 -14.01 7.52
N ILE A 228 -28.57 -14.90 6.74
CA ILE A 228 -28.89 -16.28 7.15
C ILE A 228 -27.63 -17.05 7.53
N LYS A 229 -26.58 -16.99 6.69
CA LYS A 229 -25.34 -17.71 6.99
C LYS A 229 -24.61 -17.10 8.18
N GLU A 230 -24.63 -15.78 8.35
CA GLU A 230 -24.06 -15.14 9.55
C GLU A 230 -24.78 -15.62 10.83
N GLU A 231 -26.11 -15.66 10.83
CA GLU A 231 -26.89 -16.10 11.98
C GLU A 231 -26.61 -17.57 12.34
N LEU A 232 -26.56 -18.45 11.33
CA LEU A 232 -26.24 -19.87 11.53
C LEU A 232 -24.83 -20.14 12.05
N ASN A 233 -23.89 -19.21 11.86
CA ASN A 233 -22.50 -19.36 12.30
C ASN A 233 -22.15 -18.45 13.49
N ARG A 234 -23.15 -17.79 14.10
CA ARG A 234 -22.92 -17.00 15.30
C ARG A 234 -22.52 -17.95 16.44
N PRO A 235 -21.43 -17.68 17.18
CA PRO A 235 -21.07 -18.47 18.35
C PRO A 235 -22.25 -18.51 19.33
N ALA A 236 -22.54 -19.69 19.87
CA ALA A 236 -23.54 -19.81 20.93
C ALA A 236 -23.13 -18.93 22.12
N PRO A 237 -24.07 -18.21 22.77
CA PRO A 237 -23.76 -17.51 24.00
C PRO A 237 -23.21 -18.50 25.03
N PRO A 238 -22.29 -18.08 25.91
CA PRO A 238 -21.72 -18.96 26.93
C PRO A 238 -22.86 -19.55 27.77
N SER A 239 -22.97 -20.88 27.80
CA SER A 239 -23.98 -21.60 28.57
C SER A 239 -23.71 -21.42 30.06
N GLY A 240 -24.42 -20.49 30.69
CA GLY A 240 -24.20 -20.13 32.09
C GLY A 240 -25.11 -19.02 32.60
N SER A 241 -26.41 -19.04 32.28
CA SER A 241 -27.44 -18.44 33.12
C SER A 241 -28.77 -19.14 32.88
N ASP A 242 -29.00 -20.22 33.62
CA ASP A 242 -30.35 -20.71 33.87
C ASP A 242 -31.13 -19.62 34.61
N GLY A 243 -32.30 -19.29 34.07
CA GLY A 243 -33.19 -18.30 34.66
C GLY A 243 -34.31 -17.94 33.69
N GLY A 244 -35.32 -18.80 33.61
CA GLY A 244 -36.52 -18.59 32.80
C GLY A 244 -37.24 -17.28 33.13
N GLY A 245 -37.85 -16.70 32.10
CA GLY A 245 -38.70 -15.53 32.21
C GLY A 245 -39.25 -15.14 30.84
N GLU A 246 -40.42 -15.67 30.50
CA GLU A 246 -41.30 -15.05 29.50
C GLU A 246 -41.60 -13.61 29.92
N GLY A 247 -41.50 -12.65 28.98
CA GLY A 247 -42.03 -11.32 29.24
C GLY A 247 -41.47 -10.17 28.40
N ARG A 248 -42.26 -9.81 27.38
CA ARG A 248 -42.55 -8.44 26.90
C ARG A 248 -41.46 -7.62 26.19
N GLU A 249 -41.82 -7.27 24.96
CA GLU A 249 -41.44 -6.04 24.28
C GLU A 249 -41.54 -4.83 25.23
N GLY A 250 -40.43 -4.12 25.37
CA GLY A 250 -40.33 -2.89 26.13
C GLY A 250 -39.27 -2.00 25.50
N GLU A 251 -39.73 -1.03 24.72
CA GLU A 251 -38.92 0.09 24.25
C GLU A 251 -38.33 0.84 25.47
N GLY A 252 -37.02 0.69 25.68
CA GLY A 252 -36.27 1.40 26.71
C GLY A 252 -35.09 2.14 26.09
N LYS A 253 -35.32 3.40 25.67
CA LYS A 253 -34.25 4.34 25.31
C LYS A 253 -33.41 4.67 26.55
N ALA A 254 -32.32 3.93 26.77
CA ALA A 254 -31.23 4.38 27.62
C ALA A 254 -30.26 5.22 26.77
N LYS A 255 -30.46 6.55 26.75
CA LYS A 255 -29.50 7.52 26.21
C LYS A 255 -28.26 7.57 27.10
N GLY A 256 -27.33 6.65 26.90
CA GLY A 256 -25.93 6.82 27.30
C GLY A 256 -25.23 7.74 26.30
N LYS A 257 -25.09 9.03 26.64
CA LYS A 257 -24.23 9.96 25.90
C LYS A 257 -22.77 9.57 26.14
N GLY A 258 -22.13 8.89 25.18
CA GLY A 258 -20.67 8.68 25.22
C GLY A 258 -20.08 7.47 24.48
N LYS A 259 -20.80 6.81 23.55
CA LYS A 259 -20.35 5.53 22.94
C LYS A 259 -20.45 5.46 21.41
N LYS A 260 -20.28 6.59 20.71
CA LYS A 260 -20.64 6.72 19.28
C LYS A 260 -19.53 6.40 18.26
N ASP A 261 -18.36 5.93 18.69
CA ASP A 261 -17.19 5.78 17.81
C ASP A 261 -16.49 4.41 17.90
N GLU A 262 -17.22 3.37 18.32
CA GLU A 262 -16.68 2.00 18.33
C GLU A 262 -16.77 1.37 16.92
N PRO A 263 -15.68 0.76 16.40
CA PRO A 263 -15.68 0.08 15.09
C PRO A 263 -16.80 -0.94 14.91
N ALA A 264 -17.27 -1.57 16.00
CA ALA A 264 -18.38 -2.52 16.01
C ALA A 264 -19.74 -1.93 15.57
N GLU A 265 -19.92 -0.60 15.66
CA GLU A 265 -21.11 0.08 15.15
C GLU A 265 -20.96 0.47 13.66
N ARG A 266 -19.72 0.75 13.22
CA ARG A 266 -19.38 1.21 11.87
C ARG A 266 -19.25 0.09 10.83
N HIS A 267 -19.01 -1.14 11.28
CA HIS A 267 -18.70 -2.28 10.42
C HIS A 267 -19.50 -3.51 10.82
N HIS A 268 -19.70 -4.45 9.89
CA HIS A 268 -20.29 -5.75 10.23
C HIS A 268 -19.36 -6.51 11.20
N PRO A 269 -19.89 -7.15 12.26
CA PRO A 269 -19.08 -7.97 13.17
C PRO A 269 -18.30 -9.06 12.44
N LEU A 270 -18.89 -9.67 11.41
CA LEU A 270 -18.22 -10.66 10.57
C LEU A 270 -16.96 -10.11 9.88
N LEU A 271 -16.99 -8.85 9.39
CA LEU A 271 -15.81 -8.22 8.79
C LEU A 271 -14.70 -8.01 9.83
N LEU A 272 -15.05 -7.54 11.03
CA LEU A 272 -14.07 -7.34 12.10
C LEU A 272 -13.48 -8.67 12.60
N GLN A 273 -14.30 -9.72 12.70
CA GLN A 273 -13.83 -11.07 13.05
C GLN A 273 -12.88 -11.63 11.97
N LEU A 274 -13.21 -11.43 10.70
CA LEU A 274 -12.37 -11.82 9.58
C LEU A 274 -10.99 -11.16 9.64
N LEU A 275 -10.94 -9.84 9.83
CA LEU A 275 -9.69 -9.08 9.97
C LEU A 275 -8.90 -9.50 11.22
N ALA A 276 -9.60 -9.66 12.34
CA ALA A 276 -8.99 -10.03 13.62
C ALA A 276 -8.38 -11.44 13.58
N SER A 277 -9.04 -12.39 12.91
CA SER A 277 -8.52 -13.73 12.68
C SER A 277 -7.25 -13.71 11.83
N GLU A 278 -7.21 -12.90 10.77
CA GLU A 278 -6.04 -12.73 9.91
C GLU A 278 -4.86 -12.11 10.66
N LEU A 279 -5.16 -11.18 11.58
CA LEU A 279 -4.15 -10.49 12.40
C LEU A 279 -3.76 -11.27 13.67
N GLY A 280 -4.49 -12.33 14.03
CA GLY A 280 -4.29 -13.04 15.30
C GLY A 280 -4.58 -12.16 16.54
N CYS A 281 -5.59 -11.29 16.49
CA CYS A 281 -5.99 -10.43 17.60
C CYS A 281 -7.48 -10.54 17.93
N ALA A 282 -7.95 -9.86 18.99
CA ALA A 282 -9.38 -9.74 19.27
C ALA A 282 -10.02 -8.68 18.35
N PRO A 283 -11.29 -8.84 17.91
CA PRO A 283 -11.98 -7.82 17.11
C PRO A 283 -12.04 -6.44 17.78
N GLY A 284 -12.16 -6.41 19.10
CA GLY A 284 -12.17 -5.17 19.90
C GLY A 284 -10.81 -4.47 19.98
N ALA A 285 -9.71 -5.12 19.58
CA ALA A 285 -8.40 -4.48 19.51
C ALA A 285 -8.25 -3.62 18.24
N ILE A 286 -9.08 -3.83 17.22
CA ILE A 286 -9.08 -3.01 16.00
C ILE A 286 -9.60 -1.62 16.35
N ALA A 287 -8.76 -0.60 16.19
CA ALA A 287 -9.13 0.80 16.43
C ALA A 287 -9.69 1.46 15.18
N ASP A 288 -9.02 1.28 14.04
CA ASP A 288 -9.43 1.77 12.72
C ASP A 288 -8.64 1.03 11.63
N PHE A 289 -8.96 1.27 10.36
CA PHE A 289 -8.25 0.67 9.22
C PHE A 289 -8.37 1.50 7.94
N ASP A 290 -7.39 1.34 7.04
CA ASP A 290 -7.42 1.83 5.66
C ASP A 290 -7.22 0.62 4.75
N LEU A 291 -8.35 0.12 4.21
CA LEU A 291 -8.44 -1.11 3.46
C LEU A 291 -9.03 -0.85 2.08
N GLN A 292 -8.58 -1.63 1.10
CA GLN A 292 -9.12 -1.65 -0.25
C GLN A 292 -9.47 -3.06 -0.68
N LEU A 293 -10.38 -3.16 -1.65
CA LEU A 293 -10.64 -4.38 -2.39
C LEU A 293 -9.47 -4.66 -3.33
N CYS A 294 -9.15 -5.93 -3.51
CA CYS A 294 -8.09 -6.39 -4.41
C CYS A 294 -8.57 -7.62 -5.19
N ASP A 295 -8.26 -7.71 -6.48
CA ASP A 295 -8.45 -8.95 -7.25
C ASP A 295 -7.55 -10.05 -6.67
N THR A 296 -8.11 -11.22 -6.38
CA THR A 296 -7.36 -12.37 -5.87
C THR A 296 -6.65 -13.14 -6.97
N HIS A 297 -6.94 -12.86 -8.25
CA HIS A 297 -6.20 -13.44 -9.35
C HIS A 297 -4.76 -12.89 -9.36
N PRO A 298 -3.75 -13.76 -9.30
CA PRO A 298 -2.36 -13.32 -9.26
C PRO A 298 -1.94 -12.70 -10.60
N SER A 299 -1.03 -11.74 -10.52
CA SER A 299 -0.25 -11.24 -11.65
C SER A 299 0.52 -12.39 -12.29
N ALA A 300 0.62 -12.39 -13.62
CA ALA A 300 1.25 -13.46 -14.37
C ALA A 300 1.97 -12.98 -15.64
N ILE A 301 2.99 -13.73 -16.03
CA ILE A 301 3.49 -13.72 -17.41
C ILE A 301 2.45 -14.40 -18.30
N ALA A 302 2.17 -13.79 -19.45
CA ALA A 302 1.06 -14.19 -20.31
C ALA A 302 1.35 -14.00 -21.81
N GLY A 303 0.41 -14.44 -22.64
CA GLY A 303 0.52 -14.49 -24.10
C GLY A 303 1.08 -15.83 -24.58
N ALA A 304 0.80 -16.19 -25.84
CA ALA A 304 1.25 -17.45 -26.43
C ALA A 304 2.79 -17.61 -26.42
N LEU A 305 3.52 -16.49 -26.36
CA LEU A 305 4.97 -16.42 -26.34
C LEU A 305 5.56 -15.87 -25.03
N ASN A 306 4.78 -15.83 -23.94
CA ASN A 306 5.23 -15.28 -22.65
C ASN A 306 5.77 -13.84 -22.73
N GLU A 307 5.18 -13.02 -23.61
CA GLU A 307 5.66 -11.68 -23.95
C GLU A 307 4.90 -10.55 -23.23
N PHE A 308 3.86 -10.88 -22.47
CA PHE A 308 3.04 -9.91 -21.74
C PHE A 308 3.07 -10.13 -20.23
N VAL A 309 2.77 -9.06 -19.48
CA VAL A 309 2.45 -9.14 -18.04
C VAL A 309 0.97 -8.79 -17.88
N PHE A 310 0.19 -9.72 -17.35
CA PHE A 310 -1.21 -9.48 -16.97
C PHE A 310 -1.26 -9.21 -15.48
N SER A 311 -1.63 -7.99 -15.10
CA SER A 311 -1.70 -7.58 -13.69
C SER A 311 -2.58 -6.36 -13.52
N GLY A 312 -3.25 -6.25 -12.38
CA GLY A 312 -3.68 -4.95 -11.87
C GLY A 312 -2.47 -4.12 -11.41
N ARG A 313 -2.64 -2.81 -11.24
CA ARG A 313 -1.65 -1.91 -10.61
C ARG A 313 -0.32 -1.79 -11.36
N LEU A 314 -0.24 -2.20 -12.64
CA LEU A 314 0.95 -1.90 -13.47
C LEU A 314 1.22 -0.39 -13.48
N ASP A 315 0.14 0.37 -13.62
CA ASP A 315 0.06 1.79 -13.27
C ASP A 315 -0.04 1.93 -11.73
N ASN A 316 1.01 2.37 -11.02
CA ASN A 316 2.37 2.63 -11.51
C ASN A 316 3.45 1.80 -10.79
N LEU A 317 3.05 0.65 -10.24
CA LEU A 317 3.99 -0.25 -9.57
C LEU A 317 5.08 -0.79 -10.49
N ALA A 318 4.85 -0.81 -11.82
CA ALA A 318 5.88 -1.16 -12.78
C ALA A 318 7.03 -0.13 -12.81
N SER A 319 6.73 1.17 -12.82
CA SER A 319 7.77 2.22 -12.75
C SER A 319 8.39 2.28 -11.37
N SER A 320 7.60 2.12 -10.30
CA SER A 320 8.11 2.05 -8.93
C SER A 320 9.11 0.90 -8.73
N PHE A 321 8.79 -0.29 -9.26
CA PHE A 321 9.70 -1.43 -9.28
C PHE A 321 10.97 -1.12 -10.08
N ALA A 322 10.83 -0.60 -11.31
CA ALA A 322 11.97 -0.29 -12.17
C ALA A 322 12.90 0.77 -11.54
N ALA A 323 12.32 1.81 -10.92
CA ALA A 323 13.06 2.85 -10.21
C ALA A 323 13.85 2.27 -9.04
N LEU A 324 13.22 1.44 -8.21
CA LEU A 324 13.88 0.77 -7.10
C LEU A 324 15.01 -0.14 -7.59
N GLN A 325 14.77 -0.97 -8.60
CA GLN A 325 15.78 -1.86 -9.16
C GLN A 325 16.95 -1.09 -9.75
N ALA A 326 16.70 0.03 -10.42
CA ALA A 326 17.75 0.90 -10.94
C ALA A 326 18.63 1.48 -9.81
N LEU A 327 18.03 1.90 -8.69
CA LEU A 327 18.78 2.37 -7.52
C LEU A 327 19.64 1.26 -6.90
N LEU A 328 19.07 0.07 -6.75
CA LEU A 328 19.77 -1.10 -6.20
C LEU A 328 20.95 -1.50 -7.08
N ALA A 329 20.72 -1.66 -8.39
CA ALA A 329 21.76 -2.03 -9.37
C ALA A 329 22.86 -0.96 -9.48
N ALA A 330 22.50 0.33 -9.42
CA ALA A 330 23.49 1.41 -9.42
C ALA A 330 24.40 1.33 -8.17
N GLY A 331 23.89 0.84 -7.04
CA GLY A 331 24.67 0.60 -5.84
C GLY A 331 25.71 -0.51 -5.95
N GLU A 332 25.63 -1.35 -6.99
CA GLU A 332 26.49 -2.51 -7.25
C GLU A 332 27.41 -2.32 -8.47
N SER A 333 27.15 -1.33 -9.32
CA SER A 333 27.82 -1.18 -10.62
C SER A 333 29.32 -0.87 -10.58
N GLY A 334 29.86 -0.50 -9.41
CA GLY A 334 31.27 -0.13 -9.26
C GLY A 334 31.68 1.13 -10.04
N ASP A 335 30.72 1.95 -10.48
CA ASP A 335 30.99 3.20 -11.21
C ASP A 335 31.63 4.24 -10.28
N GLU A 336 32.92 4.51 -10.52
CA GLU A 336 33.75 5.46 -9.76
C GLU A 336 33.90 6.84 -10.45
N SER A 337 33.08 7.14 -11.46
CA SER A 337 33.12 8.46 -12.11
C SER A 337 32.83 9.59 -11.11
N GLU A 338 33.43 10.78 -11.33
CA GLU A 338 33.26 11.90 -10.39
C GLU A 338 31.79 12.34 -10.24
N GLU A 339 30.99 12.24 -11.31
CA GLU A 339 29.56 12.55 -11.28
C GLU A 339 28.77 11.50 -10.48
N ALA A 340 29.12 10.23 -10.63
CA ALA A 340 28.52 9.11 -9.90
C ALA A 340 28.86 9.16 -8.40
N GLU A 341 30.13 9.42 -8.05
CA GLU A 341 30.61 9.46 -6.68
C GLU A 341 30.34 10.80 -5.99
N GLY A 342 30.08 11.86 -6.76
CA GLY A 342 29.84 13.21 -6.25
C GLY A 342 28.37 13.52 -5.96
N GLY A 343 27.42 12.77 -6.50
CA GLY A 343 25.98 13.03 -6.35
C GLY A 343 25.26 12.18 -5.31
N VAL A 344 23.99 12.47 -5.09
CA VAL A 344 23.05 11.60 -4.36
C VAL A 344 22.11 10.96 -5.36
N ARG A 345 22.05 9.63 -5.39
CA ARG A 345 21.05 8.89 -6.19
C ARG A 345 19.84 8.66 -5.33
N MET A 346 18.65 9.00 -5.81
CA MET A 346 17.44 8.97 -5.01
C MET A 346 16.25 8.40 -5.80
N VAL A 347 15.44 7.61 -5.12
CA VAL A 347 14.13 7.16 -5.58
C VAL A 347 13.08 7.65 -4.61
N LEU A 348 12.02 8.24 -5.16
CA LEU A 348 10.86 8.73 -4.42
C LEU A 348 9.61 8.11 -5.00
N LEU A 349 8.96 7.26 -4.22
CA LEU A 349 7.73 6.58 -4.60
C LEU A 349 6.60 7.18 -3.76
N PHE A 350 5.82 8.08 -4.37
CA PHE A 350 4.77 8.84 -3.70
C PHE A 350 3.46 8.06 -3.63
N ASP A 351 2.60 8.41 -2.68
CA ASP A 351 1.20 7.99 -2.62
C ASP A 351 0.31 9.13 -3.16
N ASN A 352 -0.96 8.84 -3.41
CA ASN A 352 -2.00 9.80 -3.80
C ASN A 352 -1.82 10.50 -5.14
N GLU A 353 -1.02 9.95 -6.06
CA GLU A 353 -0.93 10.49 -7.43
C GLU A 353 -2.30 10.50 -8.10
N GLU A 354 -3.03 9.40 -7.96
CA GLU A 354 -4.33 9.16 -8.59
C GLU A 354 -5.44 10.12 -8.11
N CYS A 355 -5.18 10.85 -7.03
CA CYS A 355 -6.10 11.82 -6.44
C CYS A 355 -5.54 13.25 -6.44
N GLY A 356 -4.47 13.52 -7.21
CA GLY A 356 -3.92 14.85 -7.42
C GLY A 356 -2.71 15.22 -6.55
N SER A 357 -2.13 14.27 -5.80
CA SER A 357 -0.88 14.40 -5.03
C SER A 357 -0.86 15.41 -3.87
N ASP A 358 -1.95 16.13 -3.60
CA ASP A 358 -2.05 17.13 -2.54
C ASP A 358 -2.32 16.48 -1.17
N SER A 359 -1.27 15.87 -0.61
CA SER A 359 -1.30 15.26 0.72
C SER A 359 0.07 15.37 1.39
N ALA A 360 0.17 15.03 2.68
CA ALA A 360 1.44 15.06 3.41
C ALA A 360 2.48 14.05 2.88
N GLN A 361 2.03 13.01 2.18
CA GLN A 361 2.83 11.94 1.60
C GLN A 361 2.86 11.96 0.07
N GLY A 362 2.02 12.74 -0.60
CA GLY A 362 2.00 12.86 -2.05
C GLY A 362 3.08 13.77 -2.63
N ALA A 363 3.16 13.83 -3.95
CA ALA A 363 4.18 14.61 -4.65
C ALA A 363 4.04 16.13 -4.44
N GLY A 364 2.87 16.62 -4.02
CA GLY A 364 2.66 18.01 -3.61
C GLY A 364 3.26 18.37 -2.24
N SER A 365 3.73 17.38 -1.48
CA SER A 365 4.32 17.58 -0.16
C SER A 365 5.73 18.17 -0.22
N PRO A 366 6.23 18.78 0.88
CA PRO A 366 7.62 19.26 0.95
C PRO A 366 8.66 18.13 1.05
N LEU A 367 8.27 16.85 0.99
CA LEU A 367 9.10 15.69 1.31
C LEU A 367 10.42 15.66 0.53
N LEU A 368 10.39 15.86 -0.79
CA LEU A 368 11.60 15.88 -1.62
C LEU A 368 12.55 17.01 -1.19
N LEU A 369 12.01 18.22 -1.01
CA LEU A 369 12.81 19.38 -0.65
C LEU A 369 13.40 19.25 0.76
N ASP A 370 12.64 18.70 1.69
CA ASP A 370 13.10 18.42 3.05
C ASP A 370 14.20 17.36 3.05
N ALA A 371 14.09 16.30 2.24
CA ALA A 371 15.15 15.31 2.09
C ALA A 371 16.44 15.94 1.56
N ILE A 372 16.37 16.75 0.49
CA ILE A 372 17.53 17.45 -0.08
C ILE A 372 18.18 18.37 0.97
N ARG A 373 17.37 19.16 1.68
CA ARG A 373 17.87 20.06 2.74
C ARG A 373 18.58 19.28 3.84
N ARG A 374 17.95 18.22 4.36
CA ARG A 374 18.48 17.42 5.46
C ARG A 374 19.76 16.68 5.07
N VAL A 375 19.83 16.13 3.85
CA VAL A 375 21.04 15.47 3.36
C VAL A 375 22.20 16.46 3.24
N ASN A 376 21.96 17.64 2.66
CA ASN A 376 22.98 18.69 2.59
C ASN A 376 23.43 19.16 3.98
N ALA A 377 22.51 19.32 4.92
CA ALA A 377 22.82 19.77 6.29
C ALA A 377 23.64 18.71 7.07
N ALA A 378 23.26 17.44 6.98
CA ALA A 378 23.94 16.35 7.68
C ALA A 378 25.38 16.12 7.17
N CYS A 379 25.64 16.37 5.89
CA CYS A 379 26.95 16.12 5.27
C CYS A 379 27.93 17.32 5.32
N THR A 380 27.69 18.31 6.18
CA THR A 380 28.57 19.51 6.29
C THR A 380 29.91 19.25 6.96
N SER A 381 30.12 18.07 7.58
CA SER A 381 31.33 17.76 8.35
C SER A 381 31.65 18.83 9.42
N GLY A 382 30.63 19.49 9.98
CA GLY A 382 30.79 20.56 10.97
C GLY A 382 31.22 21.93 10.40
N ALA A 383 31.35 22.07 9.08
CA ALA A 383 31.59 23.36 8.45
C ALA A 383 30.34 24.25 8.50
N ALA A 384 30.53 25.57 8.61
CA ALA A 384 29.43 26.52 8.53
C ALA A 384 28.69 26.37 7.19
N PRO A 385 27.34 26.51 7.17
CA PRO A 385 26.60 26.47 5.91
C PRO A 385 27.13 27.54 4.96
N SER A 386 27.65 27.11 3.80
CA SER A 386 27.95 28.09 2.75
C SER A 386 26.63 28.70 2.27
N GLU A 387 26.67 29.96 1.82
CA GLU A 387 25.51 30.63 1.21
C GLU A 387 24.90 29.71 0.14
N GLY A 388 23.57 29.67 -0.03
CA GLY A 388 22.91 29.07 -1.20
C GLY A 388 23.11 27.56 -1.45
N VAL A 389 23.49 26.76 -0.45
CA VAL A 389 23.83 25.32 -0.64
C VAL A 389 22.70 24.53 -1.30
N VAL A 390 21.48 24.71 -0.81
CA VAL A 390 20.31 23.94 -1.29
C VAL A 390 19.93 24.41 -2.69
N GLU A 391 19.95 25.71 -2.93
CA GLU A 391 19.64 26.34 -4.21
C GLU A 391 20.61 25.86 -5.30
N ARG A 392 21.92 25.82 -5.00
CA ARG A 392 22.92 25.28 -5.93
C ARG A 392 22.77 23.77 -6.15
N SER A 393 22.42 23.02 -5.10
CA SER A 393 22.15 21.59 -5.22
C SER A 393 20.98 21.35 -6.18
N LEU A 394 19.89 22.10 -6.04
CA LEU A 394 18.72 22.02 -6.92
C LEU A 394 19.06 22.32 -8.38
N GLN A 395 19.84 23.38 -8.65
CA GLN A 395 20.21 23.75 -10.03
C GLN A 395 21.13 22.75 -10.74
N LYS A 396 21.79 21.85 -10.00
CA LYS A 396 22.60 20.75 -10.55
C LYS A 396 21.85 19.43 -10.64
N SER A 397 20.66 19.35 -10.04
CA SER A 397 19.91 18.10 -9.90
C SER A 397 19.04 17.82 -11.12
N PHE A 398 18.67 16.56 -11.30
CA PHE A 398 17.75 16.14 -12.37
C PHE A 398 16.72 15.14 -11.83
N VAL A 399 15.49 15.23 -12.33
CA VAL A 399 14.37 14.35 -11.95
C VAL A 399 13.83 13.64 -13.19
N VAL A 400 13.83 12.31 -13.14
CA VAL A 400 13.05 11.46 -14.05
C VAL A 400 11.71 11.18 -13.40
N SER A 401 10.63 11.73 -13.96
CA SER A 401 9.26 11.32 -13.60
C SER A 401 8.91 10.07 -14.40
N ALA A 402 8.84 8.93 -13.72
CA ALA A 402 8.57 7.63 -14.31
C ALA A 402 7.10 7.25 -14.07
N ASP A 403 6.35 7.19 -15.17
CA ASP A 403 4.95 6.77 -15.16
C ASP A 403 4.61 5.95 -16.41
N MET A 404 3.58 5.13 -16.31
CA MET A 404 3.10 4.31 -17.41
C MET A 404 2.62 5.18 -18.56
N ALA A 405 2.87 4.70 -19.79
CA ALA A 405 2.43 5.36 -21.01
C ALA A 405 1.35 4.54 -21.71
N HIS A 406 0.45 5.21 -22.42
CA HIS A 406 -0.55 4.54 -23.22
C HIS A 406 0.06 3.92 -24.48
N CYS A 407 0.03 2.59 -24.57
CA CYS A 407 0.35 1.89 -25.81
C CYS A 407 -0.73 2.13 -26.86
N HIS A 408 -0.40 1.95 -28.13
CA HIS A 408 -1.40 1.93 -29.18
C HIS A 408 -2.36 0.75 -28.96
N HIS A 409 -3.64 1.05 -28.80
CA HIS A 409 -4.65 0.02 -28.59
C HIS A 409 -5.14 -0.52 -29.96
N PRO A 410 -4.97 -1.82 -30.25
CA PRO A 410 -5.12 -2.37 -31.59
C PRO A 410 -6.55 -2.25 -32.16
N THR A 411 -7.56 -2.11 -31.30
CA THR A 411 -8.97 -2.02 -31.72
C THR A 411 -9.54 -0.60 -31.71
N THR A 412 -8.79 0.41 -31.24
CA THR A 412 -9.27 1.80 -31.07
C THR A 412 -8.27 2.81 -31.65
N LEU A 413 -7.96 2.66 -32.94
CA LEU A 413 -6.98 3.47 -33.70
C LEU A 413 -7.18 5.00 -33.68
N ARG A 414 -8.36 5.52 -33.28
CA ARG A 414 -8.69 6.95 -33.34
C ARG A 414 -8.12 7.82 -32.20
N SER A 415 -7.66 7.22 -31.10
CA SER A 415 -7.31 7.98 -29.87
C SER A 415 -5.85 8.44 -29.79
N THR A 416 -4.95 7.93 -30.62
CA THR A 416 -3.51 8.27 -30.55
C THR A 416 -3.14 9.26 -31.65
N ARG A 417 -2.57 10.43 -31.28
CA ARG A 417 -2.01 11.37 -32.26
C ARG A 417 -0.98 10.65 -33.15
N SER A 418 -1.17 10.67 -34.47
CA SER A 418 -0.41 9.85 -35.42
C SER A 418 1.11 10.08 -35.38
N CYS A 419 1.58 11.24 -34.91
CA CYS A 419 3.00 11.59 -34.83
C CYS A 419 3.75 11.11 -33.57
N THR A 420 3.09 10.63 -32.52
CA THR A 420 3.75 10.19 -31.27
C THR A 420 3.72 8.67 -31.08
N SER A 421 3.48 7.91 -32.15
CA SER A 421 3.52 6.44 -32.07
C SER A 421 4.92 5.98 -31.65
N ARG A 422 5.06 5.49 -30.41
CA ARG A 422 6.24 4.73 -30.02
C ARG A 422 6.25 3.46 -30.87
N ARG A 423 7.06 3.43 -31.93
CA ARG A 423 7.48 2.18 -32.55
C ARG A 423 8.28 1.41 -31.49
N CYS A 424 7.64 0.48 -30.79
CA CYS A 424 8.34 -0.59 -30.06
C CYS A 424 8.89 -1.64 -31.04
N THR A 425 9.50 -1.21 -32.15
CA THR A 425 10.12 -2.09 -33.15
C THR A 425 11.44 -1.50 -33.63
N ARG A 426 12.51 -1.82 -32.90
CA ARG A 426 13.85 -2.18 -33.40
C ARG A 426 14.84 -2.26 -32.23
N GLY A 427 15.08 -3.47 -31.75
CA GLY A 427 16.40 -3.82 -31.25
C GLY A 427 17.30 -4.06 -32.47
N SER A 428 18.40 -3.34 -32.55
CA SER A 428 19.54 -3.65 -33.42
C SER A 428 20.39 -4.74 -32.78
#